data_AF-A0A395M4K0-F1
#
_entry.id   AF-A0A395M4K0-F1
#
_cell.length_a   1.000
_cell.length_b   1.000
_cell.length_c   1.000
_cell.angle_alpha   90.00
_cell.angle_beta   90.00
_cell.angle_gamma   90.00
#
_symmetry.space_group_name_H-M   'P 1'
#
loop_
_entity.id
_entity.type
_entity.pdbx_description
1 polymer ?
#
loop_
_entity_poly.entity_id
_entity_poly.type
_entity_poly.pdbx_seq_one_letter_code
_entity_poly.pdbx_strand_id
1 'polypeptide(L)'
;PTGHGHKGSDDTTYPDPTPIKGKTWSIENLTRYCDADEEGCDYNFAIEADGETEHCTIIRDPGSDSATESWSNEPCNDKSNLTVSWGYVTEPGPAFAVVTVVKGKILAWFGVADINGQKDTPSSPFGSGDYGNLGPEQVYTY
;
A
#
# COMPACT_ATOMS: atom_id res chain seq x y z
N PRO A 1 34.67 -32.22 -8.62
CA PRO A 1 34.29 -32.06 -7.20
C PRO A 1 34.68 -30.65 -6.71
N THR A 2 33.77 -29.75 -6.36
CA THR A 2 32.40 -29.85 -5.83
C THR A 2 31.50 -28.81 -6.50
N GLY A 3 30.26 -29.21 -6.81
CA GLY A 3 29.23 -28.30 -7.28
C GLY A 3 28.51 -27.63 -6.10
N HIS A 4 28.04 -26.41 -6.33
CA HIS A 4 26.84 -25.89 -5.67
C HIS A 4 25.93 -25.35 -6.77
N GLY A 5 24.85 -26.07 -7.01
CA GLY A 5 23.86 -25.73 -8.02
C GLY A 5 23.19 -24.40 -7.70
N HIS A 6 23.07 -23.55 -8.71
CA HIS A 6 21.95 -22.62 -8.76
C HIS A 6 20.68 -23.47 -8.82
N LYS A 7 19.96 -23.57 -7.69
CA LYS A 7 18.55 -23.94 -7.72
C LYS A 7 17.87 -22.89 -8.60
N GLY A 8 17.27 -23.36 -9.69
CA GLY A 8 16.56 -22.51 -10.64
C GLY A 8 15.59 -21.60 -9.89
N SER A 9 15.64 -20.31 -10.21
CA SER A 9 14.47 -19.47 -10.09
C SER A 9 13.38 -20.15 -10.93
N ASP A 10 12.29 -20.57 -10.29
CA ASP A 10 11.05 -20.84 -11.00
C ASP A 10 10.81 -19.65 -11.93
N ASP A 11 10.78 -19.90 -13.23
CA ASP A 11 10.49 -18.91 -14.26
C ASP A 11 9.00 -18.55 -14.15
N THR A 12 8.70 -17.74 -13.15
CA THR A 12 7.37 -17.21 -12.88
C THR A 12 7.13 -16.10 -13.88
N THR A 13 6.58 -16.45 -15.04
CA THR A 13 6.06 -15.45 -15.97
C THR A 13 4.78 -14.86 -15.38
N TYR A 14 4.86 -13.66 -14.82
CA TYR A 14 3.69 -12.88 -14.43
C TYR A 14 3.07 -12.25 -15.69
N PRO A 15 1.73 -12.29 -15.83
CA PRO A 15 1.07 -11.62 -16.94
C PRO A 15 1.34 -10.10 -16.90
N ASP A 16 1.49 -9.48 -18.06
CA ASP A 16 1.64 -8.04 -18.16
C ASP A 16 0.28 -7.34 -17.87
N PRO A 17 0.25 -6.29 -17.04
CA PRO A 17 -0.97 -5.57 -16.76
C PRO A 17 -1.48 -4.82 -18.00
N THR A 18 -2.76 -4.98 -18.31
CA THR A 18 -3.44 -4.28 -19.42
C THR A 18 -4.34 -3.16 -18.87
N PRO A 19 -4.18 -1.90 -19.32
CA PRO A 19 -5.00 -0.79 -18.83
C PRO A 19 -6.46 -0.91 -19.30
N ILE A 20 -7.40 -0.67 -18.39
CA ILE A 20 -8.83 -0.59 -18.71
C ILE A 20 -9.16 0.85 -19.11
N LYS A 21 -9.41 1.06 -20.42
CA LYS A 21 -9.64 2.40 -20.98
C LYS A 21 -10.78 3.13 -20.27
N GLY A 22 -10.50 4.35 -19.83
CA GLY A 22 -11.47 5.24 -19.20
C GLY A 22 -11.84 4.86 -17.76
N LYS A 23 -11.09 3.93 -17.15
CA LYS A 23 -11.29 3.49 -15.77
C LYS A 23 -10.14 3.95 -14.89
N THR A 24 -10.49 4.75 -13.88
CA THR A 24 -9.55 5.28 -12.89
C THR A 24 -10.15 5.17 -11.49
N TRP A 25 -9.30 5.02 -10.48
CA TRP A 25 -9.67 5.04 -9.06
C TRP A 25 -8.84 6.08 -8.31
N SER A 26 -9.29 6.55 -7.15
CA SER A 26 -8.51 7.42 -6.26
C SER A 26 -8.54 6.92 -4.81
N ILE A 27 -7.57 7.40 -4.02
CA ILE A 27 -7.58 7.30 -2.57
C ILE A 27 -7.73 8.71 -2.02
N GLU A 28 -8.67 8.92 -1.12
CA GLU A 28 -8.97 10.21 -0.51
C GLU A 28 -8.58 10.19 0.98
N ASN A 29 -8.00 11.30 1.44
CA ASN A 29 -7.66 11.56 2.85
C ASN A 29 -6.84 10.43 3.50
N LEU A 30 -5.75 10.00 2.85
CA LEU A 30 -4.84 9.02 3.42
C LEU A 30 -4.15 9.59 4.66
N THR A 31 -4.41 8.95 5.79
CA THR A 31 -3.75 9.21 7.06
C THR A 31 -3.12 7.93 7.57
N ARG A 32 -1.96 8.09 8.21
CA ARG A 32 -1.25 7.01 8.92
C ARG A 32 -0.96 7.50 10.33
N TYR A 33 -1.21 6.67 11.31
CA TYR A 33 -0.80 6.90 12.68
C TYR A 33 -0.01 5.68 13.13
N CYS A 34 1.20 5.89 13.62
CA CYS A 34 2.04 4.84 14.17
C CYS A 34 2.28 5.10 15.66
N ASP A 35 2.41 4.02 16.42
CA ASP A 35 2.74 4.08 17.83
C ASP A 35 4.18 4.55 18.04
N ALA A 36 4.46 5.04 19.25
CA ALA A 36 5.77 5.64 19.58
C ALA A 36 6.93 4.62 19.59
N ASP A 37 6.62 3.33 19.74
CA ASP A 37 7.57 2.22 19.64
C ASP A 37 7.63 1.63 18.22
N GLU A 38 6.86 2.19 17.27
CA GLU A 38 6.78 1.76 15.88
C GLU A 38 6.24 0.32 15.68
N GLU A 39 5.71 -0.30 16.75
CA GLU A 39 5.16 -1.66 16.72
C GLU A 39 3.73 -1.69 16.14
N GLY A 40 3.00 -0.57 16.22
CA GLY A 40 1.65 -0.42 15.67
C GLY A 40 1.56 0.66 14.60
N CYS A 41 0.80 0.42 13.51
CA CYS A 41 0.34 1.51 12.63
C CYS A 41 -1.09 1.30 12.14
N ASP A 42 -1.89 2.36 12.22
CA ASP A 42 -3.23 2.49 11.68
C ASP A 42 -3.22 3.31 10.40
N TYR A 43 -3.89 2.80 9.37
CA TYR A 43 -4.03 3.44 8.08
C TYR A 43 -5.51 3.72 7.82
N ASN A 44 -5.86 4.98 7.58
CA ASN A 44 -7.25 5.40 7.35
C ASN A 44 -7.34 6.21 6.07
N PHE A 45 -8.27 5.85 5.19
CA PHE A 45 -8.51 6.52 3.91
C PHE A 45 -9.87 6.12 3.34
N ALA A 46 -10.29 6.76 2.25
CA ALA A 46 -11.42 6.31 1.43
C ALA A 46 -10.95 5.93 0.03
N ILE A 47 -11.48 4.86 -0.54
CA ILE A 47 -11.26 4.48 -1.94
C ILE A 47 -12.46 4.95 -2.75
N GLU A 48 -12.22 5.74 -3.79
CA GLU A 48 -13.22 6.02 -4.82
C GLU A 48 -13.01 5.10 -6.02
N ALA A 49 -13.92 4.14 -6.18
CA ALA A 49 -13.85 3.12 -7.22
C ALA A 49 -15.23 2.85 -7.82
N ASP A 50 -15.32 2.84 -9.15
CA ASP A 50 -16.54 2.47 -9.90
C ASP A 50 -17.78 3.32 -9.55
N GLY A 51 -17.58 4.56 -9.10
CA GLY A 51 -18.67 5.45 -8.66
C GLY A 51 -19.15 5.20 -7.22
N GLU A 52 -18.46 4.34 -6.49
CA GLU A 52 -18.67 4.06 -5.07
C GLU A 52 -17.49 4.60 -4.25
N THR A 53 -17.78 5.02 -3.02
CA THR A 53 -16.77 5.41 -2.03
C THR A 53 -16.79 4.41 -0.89
N GLU A 54 -15.64 3.85 -0.55
CA GLU A 54 -15.50 2.90 0.54
C GLU A 54 -14.43 3.36 1.54
N HIS A 55 -14.81 3.44 2.82
CA HIS A 55 -13.87 3.79 3.89
C HIS A 55 -13.06 2.56 4.30
N CYS A 56 -11.74 2.72 4.39
CA CYS A 56 -10.81 1.69 4.80
C CYS A 56 -10.13 2.07 6.11
N THR A 57 -10.02 1.08 6.98
CA THR A 57 -9.19 1.14 8.19
C THR A 57 -8.40 -0.15 8.23
N ILE A 58 -7.08 -0.04 8.08
CA ILE A 58 -6.15 -1.17 8.18
C ILE A 58 -5.33 -0.95 9.44
N ILE A 59 -5.40 -1.92 10.35
CA ILE A 59 -4.70 -1.90 11.63
C ILE A 59 -3.57 -2.92 11.55
N ARG A 60 -2.35 -2.46 11.79
CA ARG A 60 -1.14 -3.29 11.82
C ARG A 60 -0.59 -3.27 13.25
N ASP A 61 -1.14 -4.13 14.11
CA ASP A 61 -0.73 -4.26 15.51
C ASP A 61 -0.93 -5.72 16.01
N PRO A 62 0.11 -6.39 16.57
CA PRO A 62 1.52 -5.98 16.52
C PRO A 62 2.09 -6.23 15.13
N GLY A 63 2.79 -5.25 14.58
CA GLY A 63 3.71 -5.44 13.46
C GLY A 63 5.15 -5.53 13.95
N SER A 64 5.99 -6.26 13.23
CA SER A 64 7.40 -6.41 13.63
C SER A 64 8.19 -5.10 13.50
N ASP A 65 7.79 -4.25 12.55
CA ASP A 65 8.33 -2.91 12.28
C ASP A 65 7.26 -2.09 11.51
N SER A 66 6.10 -1.82 12.12
CA SER A 66 4.91 -1.28 11.43
C SER A 66 5.18 0.01 10.65
N ALA A 67 6.16 0.81 11.11
CA ALA A 67 6.61 2.03 10.44
C ALA A 67 7.36 1.79 9.10
N THR A 68 7.90 0.59 8.87
CA THR A 68 8.75 0.27 7.71
C THR A 68 8.42 -1.06 7.02
N GLU A 69 7.38 -1.76 7.49
CA GLU A 69 6.99 -3.04 6.91
C GLU A 69 6.29 -2.88 5.55
N SER A 70 6.24 -3.99 4.81
CA SER A 70 5.36 -4.17 3.67
C SER A 70 4.37 -5.30 3.98
N TRP A 71 3.12 -5.12 3.57
CA TRP A 71 2.04 -6.10 3.76
C TRP A 71 1.18 -6.20 2.52
N SER A 72 0.38 -7.25 2.41
CA SER A 72 -0.37 -7.53 1.19
C SER A 72 -1.72 -8.16 1.47
N ASN A 73 -2.68 -7.84 0.59
CA ASN A 73 -4.04 -8.40 0.57
C ASN A 73 -4.83 -8.21 1.87
N GLU A 74 -4.59 -7.11 2.58
CA GLU A 74 -5.40 -6.76 3.75
C GLU A 74 -6.78 -6.26 3.29
N PRO A 75 -7.88 -6.75 3.86
CA PRO A 75 -9.21 -6.25 3.51
C PRO A 75 -9.34 -4.78 3.91
N CYS A 76 -9.94 -3.96 3.04
CA CYS A 76 -10.21 -2.55 3.36
C CYS A 76 -11.11 -2.40 4.61
N ASN A 77 -12.11 -3.27 4.74
CA ASN A 77 -12.94 -3.47 5.93
C ASN A 77 -13.65 -4.84 5.85
N ASP A 78 -14.34 -5.25 6.92
CA ASP A 78 -15.02 -6.54 7.05
C ASP A 78 -16.03 -6.90 5.94
N LYS A 79 -16.55 -5.90 5.21
CA LYS A 79 -17.58 -6.05 4.18
C LYS A 79 -17.07 -5.72 2.78
N SER A 80 -15.82 -5.30 2.67
CA SER A 80 -15.22 -4.86 1.42
C SER A 80 -14.90 -6.05 0.51
N ASN A 81 -15.10 -5.84 -0.80
CA ASN A 81 -14.52 -6.71 -1.83
C ASN A 81 -13.16 -6.18 -2.33
N LEU A 82 -12.67 -5.10 -1.73
CA LEU A 82 -11.37 -4.51 -1.99
C LEU A 82 -10.35 -5.05 -0.99
N THR A 83 -9.20 -5.45 -1.52
CA THR A 83 -8.01 -5.66 -0.71
C THR A 83 -6.97 -4.61 -1.05
N VAL A 84 -6.13 -4.31 -0.07
CA VAL A 84 -5.08 -3.32 -0.15
C VAL A 84 -3.75 -3.99 0.17
N SER A 85 -2.71 -3.57 -0.51
CA SER A 85 -1.32 -3.93 -0.20
C SER A 85 -0.49 -2.68 -0.06
N TRP A 86 0.56 -2.74 0.75
CA TRP A 86 1.49 -1.65 1.01
C TRP A 86 2.91 -2.13 0.77
N GLY A 87 3.55 -1.58 -0.24
CA GLY A 87 4.97 -1.81 -0.52
C GLY A 87 5.80 -0.63 -0.02
N TYR A 88 6.63 -0.83 1.00
CA TYR A 88 7.55 0.17 1.52
C TYR A 88 8.94 0.01 0.90
N VAL A 89 9.53 1.12 0.45
CA VAL A 89 10.86 1.14 -0.19
C VAL A 89 11.64 2.36 0.28
N THR A 90 12.94 2.18 0.56
CA THR A 90 13.84 3.25 1.03
C THR A 90 14.79 3.78 -0.04
N GLU A 91 14.97 3.08 -1.17
CA GLU A 91 15.94 3.44 -2.21
C GLU A 91 15.33 3.53 -3.62
N PRO A 92 15.76 4.51 -4.44
CA PRO A 92 16.56 5.69 -4.05
C PRO A 92 15.70 6.65 -3.22
N GLY A 93 16.17 7.04 -2.03
CA GLY A 93 15.38 7.81 -1.06
C GLY A 93 14.97 9.21 -1.54
N PRO A 94 14.02 9.89 -0.85
CA PRO A 94 13.39 9.55 0.43
C PRO A 94 12.48 8.32 0.37
N ALA A 95 12.18 7.72 1.52
CA ALA A 95 11.33 6.52 1.58
C ALA A 95 9.96 6.79 0.96
N PHE A 96 9.43 5.82 0.22
CA PHE A 96 8.13 5.90 -0.43
C PHE A 96 7.34 4.62 -0.22
N ALA A 97 6.03 4.71 -0.36
CA ALA A 97 5.14 3.56 -0.36
C ALA A 97 4.39 3.44 -1.67
N VAL A 98 4.07 2.21 -2.07
CA VAL A 98 3.12 1.91 -3.14
C VAL A 98 1.90 1.24 -2.51
N VAL A 99 0.76 1.91 -2.58
CA VAL A 99 -0.53 1.35 -2.19
C VAL A 99 -1.12 0.64 -3.41
N THR A 100 -1.41 -0.65 -3.30
CA THR A 100 -2.08 -1.41 -4.36
C THR A 100 -3.50 -1.72 -3.92
N VAL A 101 -4.49 -1.22 -4.65
CA VAL A 101 -5.91 -1.55 -4.41
C VAL A 101 -6.36 -2.58 -5.44
N VAL A 102 -6.97 -3.68 -4.97
CA VAL A 102 -7.38 -4.82 -5.82
C VAL A 102 -8.88 -5.10 -5.65
N LYS A 103 -9.59 -5.33 -6.76
CA LYS A 103 -10.98 -5.82 -6.80
C LYS A 103 -11.06 -7.02 -7.75
N GLY A 104 -11.05 -8.24 -7.22
CA GLY A 104 -11.02 -9.44 -8.07
C GLY A 104 -9.75 -9.52 -8.91
N LYS A 105 -9.85 -9.34 -10.24
CA LYS A 105 -8.71 -9.40 -11.18
C LYS A 105 -8.21 -8.04 -11.65
N ILE A 106 -8.79 -6.96 -11.14
CA ILE A 106 -8.41 -5.61 -11.51
C ILE A 106 -7.74 -4.91 -10.33
N LEU A 107 -6.83 -3.98 -10.62
CA LEU A 107 -6.12 -3.23 -9.60
C LEU A 107 -5.70 -1.83 -10.06
N ALA A 108 -5.29 -1.01 -9.11
CA ALA A 108 -4.60 0.26 -9.34
C ALA A 108 -3.47 0.42 -8.32
N TRP A 109 -2.44 1.17 -8.69
CA TRP A 109 -1.28 1.49 -7.84
C TRP A 109 -1.22 2.98 -7.57
N PHE A 110 -0.93 3.35 -6.33
CA PHE A 110 -0.83 4.73 -5.87
C PHE A 110 0.50 4.92 -5.16
N GLY A 111 1.25 5.97 -5.53
CA GLY A 111 2.50 6.31 -4.88
C GLY A 111 2.28 7.26 -3.71
N VAL A 112 2.92 6.99 -2.57
CA VAL A 112 3.03 7.92 -1.44
C VAL A 112 4.49 8.28 -1.27
N ALA A 113 4.83 9.54 -1.58
CA ALA A 113 6.20 10.03 -1.46
C ALA A 113 6.50 10.46 -0.02
N ASP A 114 7.76 10.33 0.38
CA ASP A 114 8.29 10.80 1.67
C ASP A 114 7.48 10.32 2.88
N ILE A 115 7.19 9.01 2.88
CA ILE A 115 6.25 8.36 3.79
C ILE A 115 6.66 8.42 5.27
N ASN A 116 7.93 8.72 5.54
CA ASN A 116 8.48 8.87 6.89
C ASN A 116 9.11 10.26 7.11
N GLY A 117 8.89 11.21 6.19
CA GLY A 117 9.45 12.58 6.27
C GLY A 117 8.60 13.57 7.05
N GLN A 118 7.44 13.14 7.54
CA GLN A 118 6.55 13.96 8.36
C GLN A 118 7.23 14.30 9.70
N LYS A 119 6.85 15.46 10.27
CA LYS A 119 7.46 15.93 11.51
C LYS A 119 7.09 15.01 12.67
N ASP A 120 8.10 14.36 13.24
CA ASP A 120 7.96 13.57 14.46
C ASP A 120 7.59 14.45 15.68
N THR A 121 6.46 14.13 16.29
CA THR A 121 5.95 14.76 17.50
C THR A 121 5.29 13.71 18.41
N PRO A 122 5.12 13.97 19.72
CA PRO A 122 4.43 13.02 20.59
C PRO A 122 2.99 12.68 20.15
N SER A 123 2.33 13.55 19.38
CA SER A 123 0.99 13.33 18.83
C SER A 123 0.98 12.80 17.39
N SER A 124 2.15 12.66 16.77
CA SER A 124 2.35 12.14 15.41
C SER A 124 3.75 11.52 15.36
N PRO A 125 3.93 10.32 15.95
CA PRO A 125 5.23 9.64 15.98
C PRO A 125 5.75 9.31 14.58
N PHE A 126 6.98 8.80 14.49
CA PHE A 126 7.63 8.43 13.23
C PHE A 126 6.70 7.64 12.28
N GLY A 127 6.68 8.04 11.00
CA GLY A 127 5.80 7.46 9.98
C GLY A 127 4.34 7.91 10.03
N SER A 128 3.91 8.63 11.07
CA SER A 128 2.58 9.20 11.18
C SER A 128 2.44 10.48 10.35
N GLY A 129 1.26 10.68 9.76
CA GLY A 129 0.91 11.93 9.09
C GLY A 129 -0.32 11.85 8.21
N ASP A 130 -0.62 12.99 7.59
CA ASP A 130 -1.63 13.15 6.56
C ASP A 130 -0.93 13.25 5.19
N TYR A 131 -1.28 12.32 4.30
CA TYR A 131 -0.74 12.19 2.95
C TYR A 131 -1.75 12.64 1.89
N GLY A 132 -2.93 13.09 2.31
CA GLY A 132 -3.96 13.67 1.44
C GLY A 132 -4.51 12.68 0.42
N ASN A 133 -4.80 13.21 -0.77
CA ASN A 133 -5.42 12.44 -1.84
C ASN A 133 -4.38 11.89 -2.82
N LEU A 134 -4.58 10.65 -3.27
CA LEU A 134 -3.75 9.98 -4.26
C LEU A 134 -4.56 9.68 -5.52
N GLY A 135 -3.98 9.97 -6.68
CA GLY A 135 -4.62 9.77 -7.98
C GLY A 135 -5.43 10.98 -8.47
N PRO A 136 -6.37 10.76 -9.41
CA PRO A 136 -6.85 9.46 -9.91
C PRO A 136 -5.79 8.68 -10.69
N GLU A 137 -5.74 7.36 -10.48
CA GLU A 137 -4.78 6.44 -11.10
C GLU A 137 -5.47 5.46 -12.06
N GLN A 138 -4.73 5.03 -13.07
CA GLN A 138 -5.20 4.08 -14.09
C GLN A 138 -5.46 2.69 -13.48
N VAL A 139 -6.59 2.07 -13.84
CA VAL A 139 -6.92 0.69 -13.45
C VAL A 139 -6.45 -0.31 -14.50
N TYR A 140 -5.92 -1.45 -14.06
CA TYR A 140 -5.39 -2.52 -14.91
C TYR A 140 -6.11 -3.85 -14.66
N THR A 141 -6.01 -4.77 -15.63
CA THR A 141 -6.39 -6.19 -15.52
C THR A 141 -5.22 -7.06 -15.96
N TYR A 142 -5.27 -8.35 -15.61
CA TYR A 142 -4.35 -9.39 -16.07
C TYR A 142 -5.07 -10.51 -16.83
#